data_AF-A0A920MSK4-F1
#
_entry.id   AF-A0A920MSK4-F1
#
_cell.length_a   1.000
_cell.length_b   1.000
_cell.length_c   1.000
_cell.angle_alpha   90.00
_cell.angle_beta   90.00
_cell.angle_gamma   90.00
#
_symmetry.space_group_name_H-M   'P 1'
#
loop_
_entity.id
_entity.type
_entity.pdbx_description
1 polymer ?
#
loop_
_entity_poly.entity_id
_entity_poly.type
_entity_poly.pdbx_seq_one_letter_code
_entity_poly.pdbx_strand_id
1 'polypeptide(L)'
;MGSTSTYRCEIHSDPGKDLAENISNGDVKALNEVSVFSRMIAQLALSRNGLSIVYSDMVGFDGNEFYFYRPDDGWGGNLTFGDSINRFKSSTPMGVHNSKGEIILNPSKDMPIESKDELIIFAEDDSTIFYFEKPVFEPSTSEIPTSIVEPKSHRIALLNWTTKTAIILEKLCSYLPKGSELCVFVSSKAPEMDLSKATLAEDYPDIEISMNEMDLNDLNSLNEIEPQNFDSILILSPGGTTIEEMDAYVISLLIRIRQILIKNSGAKSGRESRAWPKLITEVMDSENIE
;
A
#
# COMPACT_ATOMS: atom_id res chain seq x y z
N MET A 1 -24.01 -1.83 -31.75
CA MET A 1 -22.95 -2.74 -31.24
C MET A 1 -23.21 -2.91 -29.76
N GLY A 2 -23.45 -4.15 -29.33
CA GLY A 2 -23.91 -4.43 -27.97
C GLY A 2 -22.84 -4.08 -26.94
N SER A 3 -23.26 -3.42 -25.87
CA SER A 3 -22.44 -3.21 -24.68
C SER A 3 -22.12 -4.57 -24.05
N THR A 4 -20.86 -4.99 -24.10
CA THR A 4 -20.36 -6.06 -23.24
C THR A 4 -20.35 -5.52 -21.81
N SER A 5 -21.30 -5.98 -21.00
CA SER A 5 -21.36 -5.65 -19.59
C SER A 5 -20.19 -6.32 -18.88
N THR A 6 -19.22 -5.54 -18.39
CA THR A 6 -18.16 -6.05 -17.50
C THR A 6 -18.76 -6.32 -16.12
N TYR A 7 -18.62 -7.55 -15.62
CA TYR A 7 -19.10 -7.92 -14.29
C TYR A 7 -17.92 -7.88 -13.32
N ARG A 8 -18.05 -7.10 -12.23
CA ARG A 8 -17.08 -7.12 -11.12
C ARG A 8 -17.57 -8.09 -10.05
N CYS A 9 -16.71 -9.00 -9.62
CA CYS A 9 -16.98 -9.94 -8.55
C CYS A 9 -15.84 -9.88 -7.53
N GLU A 10 -16.20 -9.83 -6.26
CA GLU A 10 -15.26 -9.90 -5.15
C GLU A 10 -14.98 -11.37 -4.82
N ILE A 11 -13.70 -11.76 -4.78
CA ILE A 11 -13.32 -13.16 -4.58
C ILE A 11 -12.22 -13.26 -3.53
N HIS A 12 -12.50 -14.01 -2.47
CA HIS A 12 -11.63 -14.11 -1.30
C HIS A 12 -10.56 -15.22 -1.39
N SER A 13 -10.37 -15.86 -2.55
CA SER A 13 -9.33 -16.90 -2.73
C SER A 13 -8.78 -16.98 -4.17
N ASP A 14 -7.48 -17.30 -4.29
CA ASP A 14 -6.79 -17.43 -5.58
C ASP A 14 -7.39 -18.53 -6.49
N PRO A 15 -7.79 -19.72 -6.01
CA PRO A 15 -8.46 -20.71 -6.86
C PRO A 15 -9.82 -20.23 -7.39
N GLY A 16 -10.53 -19.40 -6.63
CA GLY A 16 -11.79 -18.78 -7.07
C GLY A 16 -11.57 -17.71 -8.15
N LYS A 17 -10.45 -16.99 -8.06
CA LYS A 17 -10.05 -15.99 -9.05
C LYS A 17 -9.81 -16.62 -10.41
N ASP A 18 -8.97 -17.65 -10.46
CA ASP A 18 -8.64 -18.37 -11.70
C ASP A 18 -9.90 -18.97 -12.33
N LEU A 19 -10.82 -19.51 -11.52
CA LEU A 19 -12.08 -20.06 -12.00
C LEU A 19 -12.97 -18.98 -12.64
N ALA A 20 -13.12 -17.82 -11.99
CA ALA A 20 -13.99 -16.75 -12.47
C ALA A 20 -13.44 -16.08 -13.75
N GLU A 21 -12.13 -15.88 -13.83
CA GLU A 21 -11.48 -15.30 -15.02
C GLU A 21 -11.54 -16.28 -16.21
N ASN A 22 -11.36 -17.58 -15.96
CA ASN A 22 -11.39 -18.60 -17.02
C ASN A 22 -12.81 -18.88 -17.57
N ILE A 23 -13.86 -18.77 -16.76
CA ILE A 23 -15.24 -19.03 -17.20
C ILE A 23 -15.84 -17.82 -17.94
N SER A 24 -15.37 -16.61 -17.65
CA SER A 24 -15.93 -15.37 -18.20
C SER A 24 -15.30 -14.89 -19.50
N ASN A 25 -14.33 -15.63 -20.06
CA ASN A 25 -13.61 -15.23 -21.28
C ASN A 25 -13.02 -13.80 -21.21
N GLY A 26 -12.68 -13.32 -19.99
CA GLY A 26 -12.14 -11.98 -19.74
C GLY A 26 -13.16 -10.91 -19.35
N ASP A 27 -14.47 -11.20 -19.32
CA ASP A 27 -15.52 -10.23 -18.92
C ASP A 27 -15.63 -10.05 -17.39
N VAL A 28 -15.04 -10.95 -16.61
CA VAL A 28 -14.91 -10.84 -15.15
C VAL A 28 -13.46 -10.54 -14.80
N LYS A 29 -13.24 -9.46 -14.08
CA LYS A 29 -11.99 -9.18 -13.37
C LYS A 29 -12.18 -9.54 -11.91
N ALA A 30 -11.34 -10.44 -11.41
CA ALA A 30 -11.39 -10.87 -10.02
C ALA A 30 -10.25 -10.24 -9.21
N LEU A 31 -10.60 -9.69 -8.06
CA LEU A 31 -9.67 -9.03 -7.16
C LEU A 31 -9.55 -9.84 -5.88
N ASN A 32 -8.31 -10.24 -5.55
CA ASN A 32 -8.01 -10.84 -4.26
C ASN A 32 -7.81 -9.70 -3.25
N GLU A 33 -8.88 -9.39 -2.53
CA GLU A 33 -8.94 -8.34 -1.51
C GLU A 33 -7.82 -8.48 -0.47
N VAL A 34 -7.62 -9.70 0.04
CA VAL A 34 -6.59 -10.00 1.05
C VAL A 34 -5.19 -9.67 0.52
N SER A 35 -4.91 -9.99 -0.74
CA SER A 35 -3.63 -9.69 -1.39
C SER A 35 -3.42 -8.18 -1.55
N VAL A 36 -4.46 -7.45 -1.98
CA VAL A 36 -4.40 -5.98 -2.15
C VAL A 36 -4.18 -5.31 -0.79
N PHE A 37 -4.99 -5.65 0.20
CA PHE A 37 -4.90 -5.12 1.56
C PHE A 37 -3.52 -5.40 2.19
N SER A 38 -3.00 -6.62 2.01
CA SER A 38 -1.68 -6.99 2.54
C SER A 38 -0.55 -6.16 1.92
N ARG A 39 -0.61 -5.88 0.61
CA ARG A 39 0.36 -5.01 -0.08
C ARG A 39 0.27 -3.57 0.42
N MET A 40 -0.95 -3.05 0.58
CA MET A 40 -1.16 -1.70 1.12
C MET A 40 -0.59 -1.58 2.53
N ILE A 41 -0.88 -2.54 3.42
CA ILE A 41 -0.32 -2.57 4.78
C ILE A 41 1.21 -2.59 4.76
N ALA A 42 1.82 -3.44 3.92
CA ALA A 42 3.27 -3.52 3.83
C ALA A 42 3.89 -2.20 3.33
N GLN A 43 3.28 -1.55 2.35
CA GLN A 43 3.70 -0.23 1.85
C GLN A 43 3.48 0.87 2.91
N LEU A 44 2.40 0.80 3.68
CA LEU A 44 2.16 1.70 4.81
C LEU A 44 3.21 1.52 5.90
N ALA A 45 3.62 0.29 6.22
CA ALA A 45 4.65 0.04 7.23
C ALA A 45 6.02 0.64 6.87
N LEU A 46 6.33 0.79 5.57
CA LEU A 46 7.62 1.27 5.08
C LEU A 46 7.61 2.74 4.64
N SER A 47 6.42 3.28 4.35
CA SER A 47 6.29 4.63 3.83
C SER A 47 6.45 5.69 4.91
N ARG A 48 7.07 6.80 4.51
CA ARG A 48 7.03 8.06 5.25
C ARG A 48 5.58 8.59 5.29
N ASN A 49 5.30 9.41 6.29
CA ASN A 49 3.96 9.96 6.57
C ASN A 49 3.23 10.44 5.30
N GLY A 50 1.93 10.14 5.21
CA GLY A 50 1.05 10.65 4.15
C GLY A 50 0.52 9.60 3.16
N LEU A 51 1.17 8.45 2.99
CA LEU A 51 0.71 7.43 2.03
C LEU A 51 -0.68 6.84 2.37
N SER A 52 -1.04 6.79 3.66
CA SER A 52 -2.38 6.37 4.09
C SER A 52 -3.48 7.32 3.59
N ILE A 53 -3.20 8.62 3.53
CA ILE A 53 -4.13 9.62 2.99
C ILE A 53 -4.28 9.40 1.49
N VAL A 54 -3.16 9.21 0.78
CA VAL A 54 -3.18 8.92 -0.66
C VAL A 54 -4.00 7.65 -0.96
N TYR A 55 -3.84 6.58 -0.19
CA TYR A 55 -4.68 5.39 -0.37
C TYR A 55 -6.15 5.64 -0.03
N SER A 56 -6.44 6.44 0.99
CA SER A 56 -7.82 6.82 1.32
C SER A 56 -8.48 7.55 0.16
N ASP A 57 -7.78 8.52 -0.43
CA ASP A 57 -8.26 9.31 -1.57
C ASP A 57 -8.39 8.45 -2.83
N MET A 58 -7.48 7.50 -3.07
CA MET A 58 -7.49 6.68 -4.29
C MET A 58 -8.46 5.49 -4.25
N VAL A 59 -8.77 4.97 -3.06
CA VAL A 59 -9.71 3.84 -2.90
C VAL A 59 -11.13 4.33 -2.64
N GLY A 60 -11.28 5.53 -2.07
CA GLY A 60 -12.56 6.21 -1.99
C GLY A 60 -13.09 6.62 -3.38
N PHE A 61 -14.40 6.81 -3.46
CA PHE A 61 -15.06 7.44 -4.63
C PHE A 61 -15.02 8.97 -4.55
N ASP A 62 -14.18 9.53 -3.67
CA ASP A 62 -14.08 10.96 -3.40
C ASP A 62 -12.65 11.40 -3.71
N GLY A 63 -12.49 12.54 -4.38
CA GLY A 63 -11.19 13.03 -4.85
C GLY A 63 -10.89 12.64 -6.30
N ASN A 64 -9.68 12.16 -6.57
CA ASN A 64 -9.19 11.93 -7.94
C ASN A 64 -9.12 10.43 -8.28
N GLU A 65 -9.58 10.08 -9.47
CA GLU A 65 -9.61 8.73 -10.03
C GLU A 65 -8.78 8.60 -11.31
N PHE A 66 -8.66 7.38 -11.83
CA PHE A 66 -7.97 7.10 -13.09
C PHE A 66 -8.96 6.97 -14.25
N TYR A 67 -8.72 7.73 -15.32
CA TYR A 67 -9.48 7.70 -16.56
C TYR A 67 -8.60 7.35 -17.76
N PHE A 68 -9.16 6.63 -18.73
CA PHE A 68 -8.54 6.49 -20.04
C PHE A 68 -9.07 7.60 -20.94
N TYR A 69 -8.17 8.44 -21.46
CA TYR A 69 -8.52 9.61 -22.23
C TYR A 69 -7.82 9.62 -23.59
N ARG A 70 -8.60 9.91 -24.63
CA ARG A 70 -8.09 10.27 -25.95
C ARG A 70 -8.96 11.39 -26.53
N PRO A 71 -8.37 12.49 -27.03
CA PRO A 71 -9.14 13.55 -27.67
C PRO A 71 -9.78 13.06 -28.97
N ASP A 72 -11.00 13.53 -29.26
CA ASP A 72 -11.77 13.14 -30.45
C ASP A 72 -11.05 13.48 -31.76
N ASP A 73 -10.40 14.65 -31.81
CA ASP A 73 -9.62 15.12 -32.96
C ASP A 73 -8.20 14.50 -33.04
N GLY A 74 -7.85 13.64 -32.08
CA GLY A 74 -6.54 13.02 -31.95
C GLY A 74 -5.47 13.93 -31.32
N TRP A 75 -4.26 13.39 -31.14
CA TRP A 75 -3.18 14.03 -30.36
C TRP A 75 -2.49 15.23 -31.05
N GLY A 76 -2.94 15.65 -32.24
CA GLY A 76 -2.47 16.86 -32.90
C GLY A 76 -1.02 16.82 -33.43
N GLY A 77 -0.46 15.64 -33.71
CA GLY A 77 0.87 15.47 -34.32
C GLY A 77 1.77 14.48 -33.58
N ASN A 78 3.09 14.63 -33.76
CA ASN A 78 4.06 13.86 -32.98
C ASN A 78 4.06 14.37 -31.54
N LEU A 79 3.56 13.53 -30.62
CA LEU A 79 3.47 13.82 -29.20
C LEU A 79 4.25 12.74 -28.44
N THR A 80 5.12 13.15 -27.53
CA THR A 80 5.73 12.23 -26.56
C THR A 80 4.97 12.28 -25.22
N PHE A 81 5.14 11.27 -24.38
CA PHE A 81 4.60 11.30 -23.03
C PHE A 81 5.13 12.50 -22.21
N GLY A 82 6.39 12.90 -22.40
CA GLY A 82 6.95 14.09 -21.77
C GLY A 82 6.25 15.38 -22.18
N ASP A 83 5.87 15.50 -23.46
CA ASP A 83 5.13 16.65 -23.97
C ASP A 83 3.70 16.69 -23.43
N SER A 84 3.06 15.53 -23.27
CA SER A 84 1.66 15.44 -22.84
C SER A 84 1.46 15.92 -21.40
N ILE A 85 2.46 15.77 -20.52
CA ILE A 85 2.42 16.20 -19.12
C ILE A 85 1.99 17.67 -18.98
N ASN A 86 2.42 18.54 -19.90
CA ASN A 86 2.13 19.97 -19.83
C ASN A 86 0.94 20.39 -20.71
N ARG A 87 0.17 19.46 -21.27
CA ARG A 87 -0.98 19.73 -22.16
C ARG A 87 -2.34 19.56 -21.47
N PHE A 88 -2.36 19.18 -20.20
CA PHE A 88 -3.58 19.04 -19.40
C PHE A 88 -3.71 20.18 -18.40
N LYS A 89 -4.95 20.65 -18.18
CA LYS A 89 -5.26 21.60 -17.11
C LYS A 89 -5.96 20.87 -15.96
N SER A 90 -5.39 20.96 -14.77
CA SER A 90 -5.94 20.37 -13.53
C SER A 90 -6.06 18.84 -13.51
N SER A 91 -5.43 18.15 -14.45
CA SER A 91 -5.34 16.69 -14.48
C SER A 91 -3.93 16.26 -14.90
N THR A 92 -3.53 15.05 -14.52
CA THR A 92 -2.13 14.62 -14.70
C THR A 92 -2.05 13.29 -15.43
N PRO A 93 -1.37 13.21 -16.59
CA PRO A 93 -1.11 11.92 -17.24
C PRO A 93 -0.12 11.10 -16.42
N MET A 94 -0.50 9.86 -16.11
CA MET A 94 0.25 8.89 -15.30
C MET A 94 0.79 7.72 -16.13
N GLY A 95 0.22 7.49 -17.31
CA GLY A 95 0.61 6.37 -18.16
C GLY A 95 -0.06 6.35 -19.51
N VAL A 96 0.17 5.27 -20.24
CA VAL A 96 -0.38 5.01 -21.58
C VAL A 96 -1.07 3.66 -21.57
N HIS A 97 -2.29 3.62 -22.11
CA HIS A 97 -2.96 2.41 -22.54
C HIS A 97 -2.83 2.32 -24.05
N ASN A 98 -1.99 1.40 -24.51
CA ASN A 98 -1.63 1.35 -25.92
C ASN A 98 -2.66 0.57 -26.76
N SER A 99 -2.57 0.72 -28.07
CA SER A 99 -3.45 0.01 -29.02
C SER A 99 -3.42 -1.53 -28.96
N LYS A 100 -2.46 -2.14 -28.25
CA LYS A 100 -2.39 -3.59 -28.00
C LYS A 100 -3.13 -4.02 -26.73
N GLY A 101 -3.65 -3.07 -25.96
CA GLY A 101 -4.30 -3.31 -24.66
C GLY A 101 -3.33 -3.33 -23.48
N GLU A 102 -2.08 -2.90 -23.65
CA GLU A 102 -1.09 -2.88 -22.57
C GLU A 102 -1.19 -1.58 -21.77
N ILE A 103 -1.11 -1.69 -20.44
CA ILE A 103 -1.06 -0.56 -19.50
C ILE A 103 0.40 -0.32 -19.10
N ILE A 104 0.90 0.88 -19.37
CA ILE A 104 2.27 1.29 -19.05
C ILE A 104 2.20 2.54 -18.17
N LEU A 105 2.44 2.36 -16.86
CA LEU A 105 2.52 3.46 -15.90
C LEU A 105 3.94 4.04 -15.85
N ASN A 106 4.03 5.35 -15.65
CA ASN A 106 5.30 6.11 -15.66
C ASN A 106 6.22 5.74 -16.84
N PRO A 107 5.74 5.83 -18.10
CA PRO A 107 6.54 5.54 -19.27
C PRO A 107 7.71 6.52 -19.40
N SER A 108 8.68 6.18 -20.27
CA SER A 108 9.75 7.12 -20.62
C SER A 108 9.16 8.42 -21.18
N LYS A 109 9.78 9.56 -20.82
CA LYS A 109 9.39 10.87 -21.36
C LYS A 109 9.45 10.90 -22.89
N ASP A 110 10.38 10.15 -23.48
CA ASP A 110 10.59 10.09 -24.92
C ASP A 110 9.65 9.10 -25.63
N MET A 111 8.79 8.39 -24.90
CA MET A 111 7.86 7.43 -25.49
C MET A 111 6.86 8.17 -26.39
N PRO A 112 6.75 7.80 -27.68
CA PRO A 112 5.75 8.39 -28.56
C PRO A 112 4.34 7.92 -28.16
N ILE A 113 3.37 8.83 -28.27
CA ILE A 113 1.95 8.53 -28.10
C ILE A 113 1.35 8.36 -29.49
N GLU A 114 0.87 7.15 -29.79
CA GLU A 114 0.28 6.84 -31.08
C GLU A 114 -1.17 7.32 -31.16
N SER A 115 -1.66 7.52 -32.39
CA SER A 115 -3.03 8.03 -32.64
C SER A 115 -4.16 7.23 -32.00
N LYS A 116 -3.94 5.93 -31.73
CA LYS A 116 -4.94 5.04 -31.11
C LYS A 116 -4.74 4.87 -29.61
N ASP A 117 -3.63 5.34 -29.06
CA ASP A 117 -3.32 5.19 -27.64
C ASP A 117 -4.21 6.13 -26.82
N GLU A 118 -4.54 5.69 -25.62
CA GLU A 118 -5.22 6.47 -24.60
C GLU A 118 -4.20 6.81 -23.50
N LEU A 119 -4.26 8.03 -22.97
CA LEU A 119 -3.51 8.38 -21.78
C LEU A 119 -4.30 7.98 -20.54
N ILE A 120 -3.59 7.45 -19.56
CA ILE A 120 -4.13 7.18 -18.23
C ILE A 120 -3.98 8.49 -17.46
N ILE A 121 -5.09 9.16 -17.19
CA ILE A 121 -5.16 10.47 -16.55
C ILE A 121 -5.64 10.31 -15.12
N PHE A 122 -4.99 11.01 -14.19
CA PHE A 122 -5.45 11.19 -12.83
C PHE A 122 -6.21 12.53 -12.74
N ALA A 123 -7.50 12.48 -12.44
CA ALA A 123 -8.42 13.64 -12.42
C ALA A 123 -9.59 13.42 -11.46
N GLU A 124 -10.30 14.48 -11.09
CA GLU A 124 -11.47 14.42 -10.20
C GLU A 124 -12.68 13.74 -10.87
N ASP A 125 -12.89 14.04 -12.16
CA ASP A 125 -13.99 13.51 -12.96
C ASP A 125 -13.62 13.56 -14.46
N ASP A 126 -14.22 12.73 -15.30
CA ASP A 126 -13.91 12.69 -16.73
C ASP A 126 -14.25 14.03 -17.44
N SER A 127 -15.27 14.74 -16.97
CA SER A 127 -15.64 16.08 -17.45
C SER A 127 -14.63 17.18 -17.11
N THR A 128 -13.68 16.90 -16.20
CA THR A 128 -12.62 17.82 -15.79
C THR A 128 -11.33 17.65 -16.60
N ILE A 129 -11.29 16.68 -17.54
CA ILE A 129 -10.11 16.42 -18.36
C ILE A 129 -10.06 17.39 -19.54
N PHE A 130 -9.25 18.44 -19.41
CA PHE A 130 -9.04 19.44 -20.45
C PHE A 130 -7.67 19.28 -21.12
N TYR A 131 -7.65 18.74 -22.33
CA TYR A 131 -6.47 18.62 -23.19
C TYR A 131 -6.33 19.80 -24.15
N PHE A 132 -5.09 20.20 -24.40
CA PHE A 132 -4.73 21.27 -25.34
C PHE A 132 -3.62 20.82 -26.30
N GLU A 133 -3.73 21.18 -27.59
CA GLU A 133 -2.68 20.87 -28.58
C GLU A 133 -1.33 21.56 -28.28
N LYS A 134 -1.37 22.66 -27.52
CA LYS A 134 -0.18 23.38 -27.07
C LYS A 134 -0.05 23.25 -25.56
N PRO A 135 1.19 23.27 -25.03
CA PRO A 135 1.38 23.22 -23.59
C PRO A 135 0.66 24.40 -22.91
N VAL A 136 -0.06 24.10 -21.82
CA VAL A 136 -0.69 25.10 -20.95
C VAL A 136 0.33 25.74 -20.00
N PHE A 137 1.49 25.10 -19.85
CA PHE A 137 2.60 25.54 -19.02
C PHE A 137 3.94 25.16 -19.66
N GLU A 138 4.89 26.07 -19.69
CA GLU A 138 6.26 25.79 -20.14
C GLU A 138 7.19 25.80 -18.93
N PRO A 139 7.59 24.63 -18.39
CA PRO A 139 8.47 24.58 -17.24
C PRO A 139 9.87 25.11 -17.59
N SER A 140 10.40 26.01 -16.77
CA SER A 140 11.81 26.39 -16.79
C SER A 140 12.51 25.84 -15.54
N THR A 141 13.47 24.95 -15.73
CA THR A 141 14.26 24.40 -14.62
C THR A 141 15.72 24.77 -14.82
N SER A 142 16.32 25.46 -13.84
CA SER A 142 17.74 25.81 -13.89
C SER A 142 18.64 24.66 -13.44
N GLU A 143 18.33 24.07 -12.29
CA GLU A 143 19.05 22.94 -11.70
C GLU A 143 18.09 22.08 -10.89
N ILE A 144 18.23 20.76 -10.98
CA ILE A 144 17.52 19.82 -10.11
C ILE A 144 18.53 19.35 -9.05
N PRO A 145 18.29 19.58 -7.75
CA PRO A 145 19.21 19.12 -6.72
C PRO A 145 19.23 17.59 -6.69
N THR A 146 20.42 17.01 -6.82
CA THR A 146 20.60 15.57 -6.67
C THR A 146 20.59 15.21 -5.19
N SER A 147 19.68 14.31 -4.79
CA SER A 147 19.71 13.69 -3.48
C SER A 147 19.85 12.19 -3.66
N ILE A 148 20.94 11.63 -3.12
CA ILE A 148 21.12 10.18 -3.03
C ILE A 148 20.72 9.80 -1.61
N VAL A 149 19.64 9.04 -1.48
CA VAL A 149 19.18 8.50 -0.21
C VAL A 149 19.52 7.02 -0.20
N GLU A 150 20.45 6.63 0.66
CA GLU A 150 20.72 5.22 0.90
C GLU A 150 19.52 4.57 1.61
N PRO A 151 19.06 3.38 1.18
CA PRO A 151 18.02 2.63 1.88
C PRO A 151 18.48 2.35 3.31
N LYS A 152 17.71 2.79 4.30
CA LYS A 152 17.97 2.46 5.70
C LYS A 152 17.26 1.16 6.05
N SER A 153 17.91 0.30 6.83
CA SER A 153 17.24 -0.86 7.43
C SER A 153 16.06 -0.40 8.29
N HIS A 154 15.02 -1.22 8.34
CA HIS A 154 13.84 -0.98 9.15
C HIS A 154 13.67 -2.10 10.17
N ARG A 155 13.15 -1.75 11.35
CA ARG A 155 12.74 -2.69 12.38
C ARG A 155 11.24 -2.62 12.54
N ILE A 156 10.54 -3.69 12.18
CA ILE A 156 9.08 -3.74 12.11
C ILE A 156 8.54 -4.79 13.08
N ALA A 157 7.59 -4.40 13.92
CA ALA A 157 6.84 -5.33 14.75
C ALA A 157 5.48 -5.63 14.13
N LEU A 158 5.04 -6.88 14.20
CA LEU A 158 3.70 -7.31 13.86
C LEU A 158 3.10 -8.03 15.05
N LEU A 159 1.99 -7.51 15.57
CA LEU A 159 1.25 -8.07 16.70
C LEU A 159 0.03 -8.82 16.17
N ASN A 160 -0.16 -10.04 16.68
CA ASN A 160 -1.12 -11.07 16.26
C ASN A 160 -0.77 -11.79 14.97
N TRP A 161 -1.25 -13.02 14.87
CA TRP A 161 -1.18 -13.83 13.66
C TRP A 161 -2.59 -14.11 13.15
N THR A 162 -2.81 -13.81 11.86
CA THR A 162 -4.07 -13.95 11.15
C THR A 162 -3.83 -14.64 9.82
N THR A 163 -4.91 -14.98 9.11
CA THR A 163 -4.84 -15.55 7.76
C THR A 163 -4.12 -14.64 6.75
N LYS A 164 -4.05 -13.33 7.02
CA LYS A 164 -3.37 -12.34 6.18
C LYS A 164 -1.88 -12.21 6.50
N THR A 165 -1.45 -12.64 7.69
CA THR A 165 -0.09 -12.39 8.20
C THR A 165 0.98 -12.94 7.27
N ALA A 166 0.86 -14.19 6.80
CA ALA A 166 1.87 -14.78 5.91
C ALA A 166 2.10 -13.94 4.64
N ILE A 167 1.02 -13.44 4.02
CA ILE A 167 1.09 -12.60 2.82
C ILE A 167 1.71 -11.23 3.16
N ILE A 168 1.32 -10.62 4.28
CA ILE A 168 1.91 -9.35 4.76
C ILE A 168 3.41 -9.51 4.98
N LEU A 169 3.86 -10.57 5.65
CA LEU A 169 5.29 -10.82 5.92
C LEU A 169 6.07 -11.01 4.62
N GLU A 170 5.54 -11.78 3.67
CA GLU A 170 6.16 -11.98 2.36
C GLU A 170 6.31 -10.63 1.62
N LYS A 171 5.28 -9.79 1.61
CA LYS A 171 5.35 -8.48 0.95
C LYS A 171 6.28 -7.52 1.67
N LEU A 172 6.30 -7.50 3.01
CA LEU A 172 7.28 -6.75 3.77
C LEU A 172 8.71 -7.18 3.40
N CYS A 173 9.01 -8.48 3.39
CA CYS A 173 10.33 -8.98 3.01
C CYS A 173 10.73 -8.57 1.58
N SER A 174 9.77 -8.58 0.64
CA SER A 174 10.04 -8.15 -0.74
C SER A 174 10.36 -6.66 -0.92
N TYR A 175 10.00 -5.82 0.05
CA TYR A 175 10.19 -4.37 0.01
C TYR A 175 11.31 -3.88 0.95
N LEU A 176 11.66 -4.67 1.96
CA LEU A 176 12.63 -4.30 2.98
C LEU A 176 14.06 -4.29 2.42
N PRO A 177 14.85 -3.25 2.73
CA PRO A 177 16.28 -3.27 2.42
C PRO A 177 17.03 -4.25 3.33
N LYS A 178 18.23 -4.64 2.89
CA LYS A 178 19.11 -5.57 3.61
C LYS A 178 19.38 -5.12 5.04
N GLY A 179 19.49 -6.09 5.96
CA GLY A 179 19.74 -5.86 7.38
C GLY A 179 18.53 -5.33 8.15
N SER A 180 17.32 -5.46 7.58
CA SER A 180 16.07 -5.13 8.27
C SER A 180 15.62 -6.28 9.17
N GLU A 181 14.82 -5.94 10.17
CA GLU A 181 14.30 -6.86 11.19
C GLU A 181 12.77 -6.90 11.16
N LEU A 182 12.21 -8.10 11.20
CA LEU A 182 10.78 -8.37 11.26
C LEU A 182 10.47 -9.22 12.50
N CYS A 183 9.80 -8.63 13.48
CA CYS A 183 9.47 -9.25 14.74
C CYS A 183 7.97 -9.52 14.84
N VAL A 184 7.58 -10.78 14.85
CA VAL A 184 6.19 -11.20 15.01
C VAL A 184 5.95 -11.61 16.46
N PHE A 185 4.89 -11.07 17.07
CA PHE A 185 4.49 -11.35 18.44
C PHE A 185 3.09 -11.95 18.46
N VAL A 186 2.94 -13.12 19.07
CA VAL A 186 1.70 -13.90 19.07
C VAL A 186 1.37 -14.39 20.49
N SER A 187 0.08 -14.59 20.77
CA SER A 187 -0.35 -15.14 22.08
C SER A 187 -0.08 -16.63 22.22
N SER A 188 0.04 -17.37 21.12
CA SER A 188 0.37 -18.79 21.09
C SER A 188 1.08 -19.11 19.77
N LYS A 189 2.21 -19.81 19.82
CA LYS A 189 2.86 -20.30 18.59
C LYS A 189 2.08 -21.46 17.98
N ALA A 190 2.06 -21.49 16.65
CA ALA A 190 1.54 -22.60 15.86
C ALA A 190 2.62 -23.11 14.89
N PRO A 191 2.64 -24.42 14.54
CA PRO A 191 3.64 -24.98 13.63
C PRO A 191 3.71 -24.31 12.25
N GLU A 192 2.59 -23.77 11.76
CA GLU A 192 2.52 -23.03 10.49
C GLU A 192 3.40 -21.76 10.51
N MET A 193 3.59 -21.17 11.68
CA MET A 193 4.40 -19.96 11.85
C MET A 193 5.88 -20.31 11.63
N ASP A 194 6.36 -21.39 12.26
CA ASP A 194 7.74 -21.84 12.07
C ASP A 194 8.04 -22.23 10.61
N LEU A 195 7.07 -22.85 9.93
CA LEU A 195 7.18 -23.14 8.50
C LEU A 195 7.28 -21.84 7.68
N SER A 196 6.38 -20.89 7.93
CA SER A 196 6.39 -19.58 7.24
C SER A 196 7.71 -18.84 7.48
N LYS A 197 8.22 -18.84 8.71
CA LYS A 197 9.54 -18.27 9.04
C LYS A 197 10.65 -18.92 8.24
N ALA A 198 10.68 -20.25 8.18
CA ALA A 198 11.73 -20.99 7.48
C ALA A 198 11.72 -20.68 5.97
N THR A 199 10.55 -20.68 5.34
CA THR A 199 10.40 -20.31 3.92
C THR A 199 10.86 -18.88 3.67
N LEU A 200 10.43 -17.91 4.48
CA LEU A 200 10.82 -16.51 4.29
C LEU A 200 12.33 -16.30 4.51
N ALA A 201 12.95 -17.01 5.45
CA ALA A 201 14.38 -16.91 5.70
C ALA A 201 15.23 -17.52 4.56
N GLU A 202 14.70 -18.51 3.84
CA GLU A 202 15.32 -19.08 2.65
C GLU A 202 15.24 -18.11 1.46
N ASP A 203 14.05 -17.52 1.23
CA ASP A 203 13.83 -16.58 0.12
C ASP A 203 14.48 -15.21 0.35
N TYR A 204 14.59 -14.76 1.61
CA TYR A 204 15.07 -13.43 2.00
C TYR A 204 16.15 -13.50 3.10
N PRO A 205 17.35 -14.02 2.80
CA PRO A 205 18.39 -14.28 3.81
C PRO A 205 19.00 -13.01 4.44
N ASP A 206 18.80 -11.85 3.81
CA ASP A 206 19.26 -10.55 4.29
C ASP A 206 18.31 -9.89 5.31
N ILE A 207 17.19 -10.54 5.64
CA ILE A 207 16.17 -10.05 6.58
C ILE A 207 16.14 -10.93 7.84
N GLU A 208 16.25 -10.33 9.01
CA GLU A 208 16.14 -11.06 10.27
C GLU A 208 14.68 -11.22 10.67
N ILE A 209 14.20 -12.48 10.76
CA ILE A 209 12.80 -12.79 11.08
C ILE A 209 12.73 -13.50 12.43
N SER A 210 11.94 -12.96 13.34
CA SER A 210 11.68 -13.55 14.66
C SER A 210 10.19 -13.77 14.91
N MET A 211 9.88 -14.83 15.64
CA MET A 211 8.53 -15.19 16.06
C MET A 211 8.55 -15.47 17.55
N ASN A 212 7.82 -14.64 18.30
CA ASN A 212 7.90 -14.56 19.75
C ASN A 212 6.51 -14.80 20.34
N GLU A 213 6.43 -15.69 21.33
CA GLU A 213 5.19 -15.94 22.06
C GLU A 213 5.17 -15.08 23.31
N MET A 214 4.08 -14.34 23.54
CA MET A 214 3.88 -13.52 24.73
C MET A 214 2.41 -13.15 24.93
N ASP A 215 2.06 -12.77 26.15
CA ASP A 215 0.73 -12.26 26.45
C ASP A 215 0.58 -10.81 25.99
N LEU A 216 -0.13 -10.62 24.86
CA LEU A 216 -0.45 -9.30 24.33
C LEU A 216 -1.49 -8.55 25.19
N ASN A 217 -2.14 -9.24 26.13
CA ASN A 217 -3.05 -8.65 27.11
C ASN A 217 -2.38 -8.32 28.45
N ASP A 218 -1.06 -8.43 28.59
CA ASP A 218 -0.35 -7.96 29.77
C ASP A 218 0.54 -6.75 29.44
N LEU A 219 0.41 -5.68 30.23
CA LEU A 219 1.18 -4.45 29.99
C LEU A 219 2.67 -4.62 30.27
N ASN A 220 3.05 -5.51 31.20
CA ASN A 220 4.47 -5.75 31.49
C ASN A 220 5.12 -6.56 30.38
N SER A 221 4.46 -7.62 29.90
CA SER A 221 4.87 -8.40 28.73
C SER A 221 5.01 -7.52 27.48
N LEU A 222 4.03 -6.65 27.20
CA LEU A 222 4.13 -5.68 26.09
C LEU A 222 5.30 -4.70 26.24
N ASN A 223 5.70 -4.37 27.46
CA ASN A 223 6.84 -3.47 27.69
C ASN A 223 8.18 -4.14 27.35
N GLU A 224 8.27 -5.47 27.39
CA GLU A 224 9.45 -6.24 26.98
C GLU A 224 9.70 -6.19 25.46
N ILE A 225 8.67 -5.90 24.66
CA ILE A 225 8.80 -5.65 23.21
C ILE A 225 9.73 -4.44 22.96
N GLU A 226 9.83 -3.52 23.92
CA GLU A 226 10.44 -2.20 23.75
C GLU A 226 9.90 -1.46 22.51
N PRO A 227 8.58 -1.13 22.45
CA PRO A 227 7.92 -0.56 21.27
C PRO A 227 8.66 0.64 20.66
N GLN A 228 9.33 1.46 21.47
CA GLN A 228 10.12 2.62 21.03
C GLN A 228 11.31 2.30 20.11
N ASN A 229 11.72 1.03 20.02
CA ASN A 229 12.87 0.61 19.21
C ASN A 229 12.48 0.18 17.80
N PHE A 230 11.19 0.16 17.46
CA PHE A 230 10.68 -0.13 16.13
C PHE A 230 10.47 1.15 15.31
N ASP A 231 10.54 1.03 14.00
CA ASP A 231 10.14 2.09 13.07
C ASP A 231 8.62 2.05 12.84
N SER A 232 8.06 0.84 12.75
CA SER A 232 6.63 0.60 12.57
C SER A 232 6.14 -0.58 13.42
N ILE A 233 4.93 -0.47 13.97
CA ILE A 233 4.23 -1.53 14.68
C ILE A 233 2.86 -1.73 14.02
N LEU A 234 2.64 -2.92 13.52
CA LEU A 234 1.38 -3.36 12.92
C LEU A 234 0.59 -4.15 13.96
N ILE A 235 -0.67 -3.79 14.16
CA ILE A 235 -1.60 -4.50 15.03
C ILE A 235 -2.72 -5.06 14.16
N LEU A 236 -2.68 -6.36 13.92
CA LEU A 236 -3.71 -7.02 13.13
C LEU A 236 -4.87 -7.44 14.02
N SER A 237 -6.07 -7.37 13.46
CA SER A 237 -7.26 -7.81 14.19
C SER A 237 -7.25 -9.33 14.29
N PRO A 238 -7.27 -9.92 15.50
CA PRO A 238 -7.51 -11.35 15.61
C PRO A 238 -8.89 -11.68 15.03
N GLY A 239 -9.09 -12.91 14.59
CA GLY A 239 -10.44 -13.39 14.29
C GLY A 239 -11.31 -13.34 15.55
N GLY A 240 -12.56 -12.89 15.41
CA GLY A 240 -13.52 -12.77 16.52
C GLY A 240 -14.92 -13.22 16.10
N THR A 241 -15.87 -13.18 17.04
CA THR A 241 -17.26 -13.56 16.77
C THR A 241 -18.09 -12.41 16.22
N THR A 242 -17.70 -11.18 16.56
CA THR A 242 -18.34 -9.93 16.12
C THR A 242 -17.28 -8.91 15.72
N ILE A 243 -17.66 -7.96 14.86
CA ILE A 243 -16.79 -6.87 14.40
C ILE A 243 -16.41 -5.97 15.58
N GLU A 244 -17.35 -5.73 16.49
CA GLU A 244 -17.18 -4.87 17.65
C GLU A 244 -16.16 -5.44 18.64
N GLU A 245 -16.16 -6.76 18.86
CA GLU A 245 -15.15 -7.42 19.70
C GLU A 245 -13.74 -7.34 19.08
N MET A 246 -13.66 -7.52 17.77
CA MET A 246 -12.41 -7.46 17.01
C MET A 246 -11.79 -6.06 17.12
N ASP A 247 -12.57 -5.02 16.87
CA ASP A 247 -12.12 -3.63 16.97
C ASP A 247 -11.77 -3.24 18.40
N ALA A 248 -12.60 -3.62 19.38
CA ALA A 248 -12.30 -3.37 20.79
C ALA A 248 -10.97 -3.99 21.24
N TYR A 249 -10.65 -5.19 20.74
CA TYR A 249 -9.37 -5.83 21.00
C TYR A 249 -8.21 -5.01 20.42
N VAL A 250 -8.29 -4.62 19.15
CA VAL A 250 -7.23 -3.85 18.47
C VAL A 250 -7.03 -2.49 19.12
N ILE A 251 -8.12 -1.78 19.43
CA ILE A 251 -8.09 -0.47 20.09
C ILE A 251 -7.48 -0.59 21.50
N SER A 252 -7.86 -1.62 22.27
CA SER A 252 -7.28 -1.89 23.59
C SER A 252 -5.76 -2.10 23.51
N LEU A 253 -5.30 -2.92 22.57
CA LEU A 253 -3.87 -3.18 22.36
C LEU A 253 -3.12 -1.91 21.89
N LEU A 254 -3.71 -1.13 20.98
CA LEU A 254 -3.19 0.16 20.54
C LEU A 254 -3.01 1.13 21.72
N ILE A 255 -4.01 1.24 22.60
CA ILE A 255 -3.96 2.10 23.78
C ILE A 255 -2.83 1.67 24.72
N ARG A 256 -2.64 0.36 24.96
CA ARG A 256 -1.56 -0.16 25.81
C ARG A 256 -0.18 0.14 25.25
N ILE A 257 0.02 -0.04 23.94
CA ILE A 257 1.28 0.34 23.27
C ILE A 257 1.52 1.85 23.40
N ARG A 258 0.51 2.68 23.19
CA ARG A 258 0.61 4.14 23.40
C ARG A 258 0.96 4.49 24.85
N GLN A 259 0.35 3.83 25.83
CA GLN A 259 0.68 4.04 27.25
C GLN A 259 2.15 3.74 27.55
N ILE A 260 2.70 2.65 27.00
CA ILE A 260 4.13 2.30 27.12
C ILE A 260 5.01 3.37 26.48
N LEU A 261 4.68 3.80 25.25
CA LEU A 261 5.42 4.83 24.53
C LEU A 261 5.45 6.17 25.29
N ILE A 262 4.31 6.60 25.84
CA ILE A 262 4.20 7.83 26.66
C ILE A 262 5.08 7.71 27.91
N LYS A 263 4.98 6.60 28.64
CA LYS A 263 5.76 6.36 29.86
C LYS A 263 7.26 6.38 29.59
N ASN A 264 7.69 5.74 28.50
CA ASN A 264 9.11 5.64 28.13
C ASN A 264 9.67 6.95 27.54
N SER A 265 8.81 7.79 26.95
CA SER A 265 9.19 9.12 26.45
C SER A 265 9.47 10.11 27.59
N GLY A 266 8.68 10.06 28.68
CA GLY A 266 8.90 10.91 29.86
C GLY A 266 10.17 10.59 30.66
N ALA A 267 10.74 9.40 30.49
CA ALA A 267 11.92 8.93 31.23
C ALA A 267 13.26 9.31 30.58
N LYS A 268 13.29 9.77 29.31
CA LYS A 268 14.52 10.04 28.55
C LYS A 268 14.66 11.52 28.19
N SER A 269 14.83 12.39 29.19
CA SER A 269 15.10 13.82 29.02
C SER A 269 16.55 14.17 28.61
N GLY A 270 17.28 13.28 27.90
CA GLY A 270 18.72 13.48 27.64
C GLY A 270 19.36 12.81 26.42
N ARG A 271 18.60 12.17 25.53
CA ARG A 271 19.08 11.70 24.22
C ARG A 271 18.02 12.03 23.18
N GLU A 272 18.46 12.47 22.00
CA GLU A 272 17.65 12.86 20.84
C GLU A 272 16.28 12.17 20.84
N SER A 273 15.21 12.96 20.88
CA SER A 273 13.82 12.50 20.90
C SER A 273 13.56 11.62 19.68
N ARG A 274 13.75 10.31 19.80
CA ARG A 274 13.41 9.36 18.74
C ARG A 274 11.90 9.50 18.50
N ALA A 275 11.53 9.77 17.25
CA ALA A 275 10.12 9.82 16.86
C ALA A 275 9.45 8.50 17.26
N TRP A 276 8.19 8.55 17.70
CA TRP A 276 7.43 7.35 17.99
C TRP A 276 7.34 6.44 16.76
N PRO A 277 7.29 5.12 16.93
CA PRO A 277 7.02 4.21 15.84
C PRO A 277 5.70 4.58 15.17
N LYS A 278 5.62 4.35 13.86
CA LYS A 278 4.34 4.41 13.14
C LYS A 278 3.46 3.27 13.63
N LEU A 279 2.29 3.59 14.18
CA LEU A 279 1.31 2.60 14.61
C LEU A 279 0.29 2.41 13.49
N ILE A 280 0.14 1.18 13.01
CA ILE A 280 -0.81 0.81 11.95
C ILE A 280 -1.72 -0.26 12.52
N THR A 281 -3.02 -0.02 12.47
CA THR A 281 -4.02 -0.91 13.04
C THR A 281 -5.03 -1.33 11.99
N GLU A 282 -5.44 -2.60 12.03
CA GLU A 282 -6.56 -3.10 11.24
C GLU A 282 -7.85 -2.96 12.06
N VAL A 283 -8.75 -2.10 11.60
CA VAL A 283 -10.08 -1.87 12.20
C VAL A 283 -11.11 -2.23 11.14
N MET A 284 -12.14 -2.97 11.53
CA MET A 284 -13.15 -3.54 10.64
C MET A 284 -14.33 -2.60 10.44
N ASP A 285 -14.74 -1.87 11.49
CA ASP A 285 -15.78 -0.84 11.39
C ASP A 285 -15.16 0.55 11.18
N SER A 286 -15.60 1.23 10.12
CA SER A 286 -15.17 2.59 9.83
C SER A 286 -15.59 3.60 10.90
N GLU A 287 -16.69 3.37 11.63
CA GLU A 287 -17.14 4.25 12.71
C GLU A 287 -16.16 4.27 13.90
N ASN A 288 -15.31 3.24 14.02
CA ASN A 288 -14.31 3.10 15.08
C ASN A 288 -12.95 3.75 14.75
N ILE A 289 -12.85 4.45 13.61
CA ILE A 289 -11.60 5.09 13.13
C ILE A 289 -11.43 6.52 13.71
N GLU A 290 -12.53 7.20 14.07
CA GLU A 290 -12.54 8.55 14.67
C GLU A 290 -12.29 8.57 16.18
#